data_AF-A0A2C9EPL3-F1
#
_entry.id   AF-A0A2C9EPL3-F1
#
_cell.length_a   1.000
_cell.length_b   1.000
_cell.length_c   1.000
_cell.angle_alpha   90.00
_cell.angle_beta   90.00
_cell.angle_gamma   90.00
#
_symmetry.space_group_name_H-M   'P 1'
#
loop_
_entity.id
_entity.type
_entity.pdbx_description
1 polymer ?
#
loop_
_entity_poly.entity_id
_entity_poly.type
_entity_poly.pdbx_seq_one_letter_code
_entity_poly.pdbx_strand_id
1 'polypeptide(L)'
;MPEEKIVFINGAPAKCGCKMNFSSGGGEYSDVLYVMPCATHSPNRFGPVEVQRDKDGWWYHPNIPSFGEGEDPAPYIAWVKEQGLELKGWHSGDEAYDLPDEDAACTAWNPESPGPEWFLMGIFDTEDGPYVQWARRRVQQ
;
A
#
# COMPACT_ATOMS: atom_id res chain seq x y z
N MET A 1 17.67 -2.84 15.12
CA MET A 1 16.51 -1.96 15.41
C MET A 1 15.96 -2.37 16.77
N PRO A 2 15.73 -1.46 17.71
CA PRO A 2 15.26 -1.85 19.05
C PRO A 2 13.90 -2.54 18.93
N GLU A 3 13.78 -3.68 19.57
CA GLU A 3 12.56 -4.49 19.61
C GLU A 3 11.44 -3.66 20.30
N GLU A 4 10.47 -3.15 19.53
CA GLU A 4 9.29 -2.49 20.12
C GLU A 4 8.43 -3.54 20.84
N LYS A 5 8.68 -3.70 22.14
CA LYS A 5 7.95 -4.65 23.00
C LYS A 5 6.63 -4.03 23.44
N ILE A 6 5.52 -4.68 23.10
CA ILE A 6 4.21 -4.38 23.69
C ILE A 6 4.12 -5.11 25.04
N VAL A 7 4.01 -4.36 26.14
CA VAL A 7 3.98 -4.92 27.50
C VAL A 7 2.60 -4.75 28.12
N PHE A 8 2.03 -5.85 28.61
CA PHE A 8 0.79 -5.88 29.39
C PHE A 8 1.11 -6.34 30.81
N ILE A 9 0.66 -5.60 31.83
CA ILE A 9 0.90 -5.95 33.25
C ILE A 9 -0.45 -6.26 33.89
N ASN A 10 -0.65 -7.52 34.30
CA ASN A 10 -1.85 -7.98 35.01
C ASN A 10 -3.18 -7.61 34.31
N GLY A 11 -3.21 -7.69 32.98
CA GLY A 11 -4.40 -7.34 32.17
C GLY A 11 -4.66 -5.83 32.02
N ALA A 12 -3.82 -4.97 32.59
CA ALA A 12 -3.92 -3.54 32.36
C ALA A 12 -3.61 -3.19 30.89
N PRO A 13 -4.24 -2.13 30.34
CA PRO A 13 -3.92 -1.64 29.01
C PRO A 13 -2.42 -1.33 28.88
N ALA A 14 -1.83 -1.61 27.73
CA ALA A 14 -0.44 -1.25 27.48
C ALA A 14 -0.31 0.28 27.53
N LYS A 15 0.83 0.80 28.02
CA LYS A 15 1.10 2.25 28.08
C LYS A 15 1.00 2.93 26.71
N CYS A 16 1.28 2.19 25.65
CA CYS A 16 1.17 2.64 24.28
C CYS A 16 -0.27 2.67 23.72
N GLY A 17 -1.26 2.17 24.46
CA GLY A 17 -2.66 2.08 24.01
C GLY A 17 -3.02 0.80 23.27
N CYS A 18 -2.09 -0.14 23.08
CA CYS A 18 -2.42 -1.49 22.59
C CYS A 18 -3.38 -2.17 23.57
N LYS A 19 -4.33 -2.94 23.03
CA LYS A 19 -5.32 -3.69 23.81
C LYS A 19 -5.04 -5.17 23.68
N MET A 20 -5.33 -5.91 24.75
CA MET A 20 -5.20 -7.36 24.80
C MET A 20 -6.48 -7.94 25.35
N ASN A 21 -6.96 -9.02 24.73
CA ASN A 21 -8.11 -9.76 25.21
C ASN A 21 -7.76 -11.23 25.37
N PHE A 22 -8.30 -11.86 26.40
CA PHE A 22 -8.06 -13.25 26.74
C PHE A 22 -9.33 -14.08 26.50
N SER A 23 -9.16 -15.30 26.01
CA SER A 23 -10.21 -16.31 25.91
C SER A 23 -9.62 -17.67 26.27
N SER A 24 -10.40 -18.52 26.96
CA SER A 24 -10.01 -19.91 27.23
C SER A 24 -10.10 -20.83 26.00
N GLY A 25 -10.30 -20.28 24.80
CA GLY A 25 -10.31 -21.03 23.54
C GLY A 25 -11.40 -22.11 23.44
N GLY A 26 -12.29 -22.21 24.43
CA GLY A 26 -13.29 -23.28 24.53
C GLY A 26 -12.73 -24.65 24.95
N GLY A 27 -11.45 -24.76 25.31
CA GLY A 27 -10.79 -26.03 25.67
C GLY A 27 -10.16 -26.00 27.07
N GLU A 28 -9.92 -27.19 27.63
CA GLU A 28 -9.48 -27.37 29.03
C GLU A 28 -8.04 -26.86 29.29
N TYR A 29 -7.26 -26.62 28.23
CA TYR A 29 -5.85 -26.18 28.32
C TYR A 29 -5.46 -25.17 27.21
N SER A 30 -6.43 -24.45 26.64
CA SER A 30 -6.16 -23.49 25.58
C SER A 30 -6.30 -22.06 26.07
N ASP A 31 -5.21 -21.31 26.08
CA ASP A 31 -5.25 -19.87 26.28
C ASP A 31 -5.10 -19.16 24.93
N VAL A 32 -6.10 -18.36 24.56
CA VAL A 32 -6.07 -17.55 23.33
C VAL A 32 -5.94 -16.09 23.72
N LEU A 33 -4.89 -15.46 23.21
CA LEU A 33 -4.60 -14.06 23.43
C LEU A 33 -4.77 -13.26 22.13
N TYR A 34 -5.73 -12.34 22.12
CA TYR A 34 -5.96 -11.42 21.01
C TYR A 34 -5.28 -10.09 21.32
N VAL A 35 -4.29 -9.68 20.51
CA VAL A 35 -3.61 -8.40 20.65
C VAL A 35 -4.08 -7.45 19.54
N MET A 36 -4.62 -6.30 19.93
CA MET A 36 -5.00 -5.20 19.04
C MET A 36 -3.97 -4.06 19.19
N PRO A 37 -3.04 -3.90 18.22
CA PRO A 37 -2.02 -2.87 18.31
C PRO A 37 -2.63 -1.45 18.16
N CYS A 38 -2.02 -0.45 18.80
CA CYS A 38 -2.33 0.96 18.58
C CYS A 38 -1.71 1.46 17.26
N ALA A 39 -1.94 2.72 16.88
CA ALA A 39 -1.38 3.27 15.64
C ALA A 39 0.16 3.19 15.57
N THR A 40 0.86 3.39 16.69
CA THR A 40 2.34 3.30 16.75
C THR A 40 2.86 1.87 16.55
N HIS A 41 2.15 0.87 17.08
CA HIS A 41 2.55 -0.55 17.00
C HIS A 41 1.81 -1.31 15.91
N SER A 42 0.93 -0.63 15.18
CA SER A 42 0.38 -1.17 13.96
C SER A 42 1.53 -1.14 12.95
N PRO A 43 1.77 -2.21 12.17
CA PRO A 43 2.74 -2.15 11.10
C PRO A 43 2.42 -0.89 10.30
N ASN A 44 3.41 -0.05 10.02
CA ASN A 44 3.21 1.21 9.31
C ASN A 44 2.75 0.85 7.90
N ARG A 45 1.43 0.71 7.74
CA ARG A 45 0.89 -0.01 6.59
C ARG A 45 0.95 0.96 5.41
N PHE A 46 1.79 0.69 4.42
CA PHE A 46 1.81 1.43 3.16
C PHE A 46 0.38 1.56 2.60
N GLY A 47 -0.11 2.77 2.38
CA GLY A 47 -1.53 3.04 2.08
C GLY A 47 -1.72 4.37 1.37
N PRO A 48 -2.98 4.74 1.04
CA PRO A 48 -3.28 5.89 0.19
C PRO A 48 -2.70 7.19 0.76
N VAL A 49 -2.12 8.00 -0.13
CA VAL A 49 -1.70 9.37 0.17
C VAL A 49 -2.37 10.33 -0.79
N GLU A 50 -2.31 11.63 -0.46
CA GLU A 50 -2.75 12.67 -1.38
C GLU A 50 -1.88 12.66 -2.64
N VAL A 51 -2.55 12.58 -3.79
CA VAL A 51 -1.90 12.59 -5.11
C VAL A 51 -1.70 14.04 -5.54
N GLN A 52 -0.47 14.52 -5.47
CA GLN A 52 -0.09 15.86 -5.93
C GLN A 52 0.84 15.73 -7.13
N ARG A 53 0.26 15.67 -8.34
CA ARG A 53 1.03 15.58 -9.58
C ARG A 53 1.95 16.79 -9.73
N ASP A 54 3.11 16.57 -10.33
CA ASP A 54 4.00 17.65 -10.70
C ASP A 54 3.51 18.39 -11.96
N LYS A 55 4.27 19.42 -12.35
CA LYS A 55 3.98 20.27 -13.52
C LYS A 55 3.95 19.50 -14.86
N ASP A 56 4.57 18.33 -14.91
CA ASP A 56 4.69 17.47 -16.09
C ASP A 56 3.67 16.31 -16.01
N GLY A 57 2.80 16.30 -14.97
CA GLY A 57 1.75 15.32 -14.76
C GLY A 57 2.22 14.04 -14.08
N TRP A 58 3.49 13.97 -13.67
CA TRP A 58 4.08 12.78 -13.07
C TRP A 58 3.79 12.75 -11.58
N TRP A 59 3.72 11.54 -11.04
CA TRP A 59 3.54 11.38 -9.61
C TRP A 59 4.12 10.06 -9.12
N TYR A 60 4.81 10.12 -7.99
CA TYR A 60 5.42 8.97 -7.34
C TYR A 60 4.95 8.92 -5.89
N HIS A 61 4.52 7.75 -5.43
CA HIS A 61 4.07 7.62 -4.06
C HIS A 61 5.26 7.80 -3.08
N PRO A 62 5.21 8.78 -2.16
CA PRO A 62 6.37 9.20 -1.35
C PRO A 62 6.87 8.14 -0.37
N ASN A 63 6.01 7.19 0.00
CA ASN A 63 6.38 6.08 0.89
C ASN A 63 6.93 4.85 0.15
N ILE A 64 7.09 4.89 -1.18
CA ILE A 64 7.74 3.81 -1.93
C ILE A 64 9.26 3.95 -1.70
N PRO A 65 9.94 2.91 -1.17
CA PRO A 65 11.40 2.94 -1.05
C PRO A 65 12.07 3.10 -2.41
N SER A 66 13.21 3.78 -2.47
CA SER A 66 14.04 3.73 -3.68
C SER A 66 14.66 2.35 -3.79
N PHE A 67 14.36 1.63 -4.88
CA PHE A 67 14.90 0.30 -5.15
C PHE A 67 16.22 0.31 -5.94
N GLY A 68 16.82 1.50 -6.11
CA GLY A 68 18.05 1.71 -6.89
C GLY A 68 17.80 1.88 -8.39
N GLU A 69 18.79 2.42 -9.10
CA GLU A 69 18.77 2.61 -10.57
C GLU A 69 19.06 1.29 -11.31
N GLY A 70 18.37 0.22 -10.90
CA GLY A 70 18.43 -1.07 -11.56
C GLY A 70 17.10 -1.31 -12.26
N GLU A 71 17.16 -1.75 -13.51
CA GLU A 71 16.01 -2.24 -14.28
C GLU A 71 15.38 -3.51 -13.67
N ASP A 72 15.87 -4.01 -12.53
CA ASP A 72 15.35 -5.22 -11.90
C ASP A 72 14.08 -4.91 -11.09
N PRO A 73 12.90 -5.40 -11.51
CA PRO A 73 11.66 -5.22 -10.77
C PRO A 73 11.54 -6.17 -9.57
N ALA A 74 12.43 -7.16 -9.41
CA ALA A 74 12.37 -8.14 -8.33
C ALA A 74 12.30 -7.53 -6.91
N PRO A 75 13.16 -6.58 -6.51
CA PRO A 75 13.09 -5.96 -5.18
C PRO A 75 11.78 -5.19 -4.96
N TYR A 76 11.25 -4.54 -6.00
CA TYR A 76 9.96 -3.87 -5.96
C TYR A 76 8.81 -4.86 -5.73
N ILE A 77 8.75 -5.93 -6.53
CA ILE A 77 7.72 -6.98 -6.42
C ILE A 77 7.79 -7.67 -5.06
N ALA A 78 9.00 -7.94 -4.55
CA ALA A 78 9.20 -8.53 -3.24
C ALA A 78 8.63 -7.63 -2.13
N TRP A 79 8.94 -6.32 -2.16
CA TRP A 79 8.41 -5.36 -1.19
C TRP A 79 6.89 -5.23 -1.28
N VAL A 80 6.31 -5.15 -2.47
CA VAL A 80 4.84 -5.13 -2.67
C VAL A 80 4.19 -6.36 -2.02
N LYS A 81 4.80 -7.54 -2.21
CA LYS A 81 4.31 -8.79 -1.61
C LYS A 81 4.46 -8.79 -0.09
N GLU A 82 5.56 -8.27 0.46
CA GLU A 82 5.77 -8.10 1.90
C GLU A 82 4.76 -7.13 2.52
N GLN A 83 4.40 -6.06 1.80
CA GLN A 83 3.34 -5.13 2.20
C GLN A 83 1.92 -5.73 2.05
N GLY A 84 1.79 -6.92 1.45
CA GLY A 84 0.50 -7.56 1.19
C GLY A 84 -0.34 -6.80 0.18
N LEU A 85 0.30 -6.18 -0.82
CA LEU A 85 -0.35 -5.38 -1.86
C LEU A 85 -0.54 -6.19 -3.14
N GLU A 86 -1.56 -5.81 -3.90
CA GLU A 86 -1.82 -6.28 -5.24
C GLU A 86 -1.71 -5.12 -6.21
N LEU A 87 -0.92 -5.29 -7.27
CA LEU A 87 -0.69 -4.27 -8.29
C LEU A 87 -1.65 -4.45 -9.46
N LYS A 88 -2.08 -3.32 -10.03
CA LYS A 88 -2.77 -3.25 -11.31
C LYS A 88 -2.38 -1.95 -11.99
N GLY A 89 -2.00 -2.02 -13.26
CA GLY A 89 -1.64 -0.84 -14.03
C GLY A 89 -1.87 -1.08 -15.51
N TRP A 90 -1.96 0.00 -16.27
CA TRP A 90 -2.19 0.00 -17.71
C TRP A 90 -1.64 1.29 -18.32
N HIS A 91 -1.42 1.28 -19.64
CA HIS A 91 -1.06 2.47 -20.39
C HIS A 91 -2.31 3.25 -20.79
N SER A 92 -2.17 4.55 -21.03
CA SER A 92 -3.27 5.41 -21.51
C SER A 92 -3.93 4.87 -22.80
N GLY A 93 -3.17 4.20 -23.67
CA GLY A 93 -3.66 3.57 -24.90
C GLY A 93 -4.26 2.16 -24.74
N ASP A 94 -4.14 1.53 -23.57
CA ASP A 94 -4.75 0.22 -23.28
C ASP A 94 -6.18 0.33 -22.75
N GLU A 95 -6.64 1.55 -22.46
CA GLU A 95 -8.03 1.81 -22.10
C GLU A 95 -8.92 1.52 -23.31
N ALA A 96 -10.13 0.98 -23.09
CA ALA A 96 -11.09 0.70 -24.17
C ALA A 96 -11.59 1.98 -24.91
N TYR A 97 -11.06 3.14 -24.53
CA TYR A 97 -11.35 4.45 -25.11
C TYR A 97 -10.10 4.92 -25.87
N ASP A 98 -10.29 5.13 -27.16
CA ASP A 98 -9.30 5.74 -28.06
C ASP A 98 -9.12 7.22 -27.63
N LEU A 99 -8.15 7.48 -26.76
CA LEU A 99 -7.84 8.83 -26.30
C LEU A 99 -7.12 9.59 -27.43
N PRO A 100 -7.52 10.83 -27.76
CA PRO A 100 -6.79 11.63 -28.74
C PRO A 100 -5.35 11.89 -28.27
N ASP A 101 -4.39 11.95 -29.19
CA ASP A 101 -2.94 12.15 -28.92
C ASP A 101 -2.63 13.31 -27.94
N GLU A 102 -3.49 14.33 -27.92
CA GLU A 102 -3.38 15.51 -27.05
C GLU A 102 -3.67 15.19 -25.57
N ASP A 103 -4.55 14.21 -25.31
CA ASP A 103 -4.92 13.70 -23.99
C ASP A 103 -4.07 12.49 -23.55
N ALA A 104 -3.22 11.98 -24.45
CA ALA A 104 -2.25 10.93 -24.17
C ALA A 104 -1.00 11.45 -23.44
N ALA A 105 -0.93 12.73 -23.07
CA ALA A 105 0.12 13.25 -22.20
C ALA A 105 -0.22 13.06 -20.71
N CYS A 106 0.76 12.78 -19.85
CA CYS A 106 0.58 12.63 -18.39
C CYS A 106 -0.14 13.83 -17.73
N THR A 107 -0.06 15.02 -18.35
CA THR A 107 -0.68 16.26 -17.89
C THR A 107 -2.19 16.31 -18.10
N ALA A 108 -2.71 15.64 -19.14
CA ALA A 108 -4.12 15.63 -19.51
C ALA A 108 -4.81 14.30 -19.16
N TRP A 109 -4.06 13.19 -19.12
CA TRP A 109 -4.60 11.87 -18.80
C TRP A 109 -4.92 11.73 -17.31
N ASN A 110 -6.18 11.41 -16.98
CA ASN A 110 -6.62 11.15 -15.61
C ASN A 110 -7.16 9.72 -15.44
N PRO A 111 -6.30 8.74 -15.14
CA PRO A 111 -6.71 7.35 -15.01
C PRO A 111 -7.74 7.20 -13.88
N GLU A 112 -8.86 6.55 -14.17
CA GLU A 112 -9.85 6.23 -13.15
C GLU A 112 -9.34 5.14 -12.21
N SER A 113 -9.66 5.27 -10.92
CA SER A 113 -9.33 4.22 -9.97
C SER A 113 -10.06 2.93 -10.34
N PRO A 114 -9.39 1.76 -10.39
CA PRO A 114 -10.04 0.49 -10.68
C PRO A 114 -11.03 0.04 -9.59
N GLY A 115 -11.14 0.76 -8.48
CA GLY A 115 -12.17 0.57 -7.46
C GLY A 115 -11.84 1.31 -6.15
N PRO A 116 -12.77 1.38 -5.20
CA PRO A 116 -12.61 2.18 -3.97
C PRO A 116 -11.46 1.71 -3.06
N GLU A 117 -11.08 0.44 -3.17
CA GLU A 117 -10.00 -0.18 -2.39
C GLU A 117 -8.61 0.02 -3.02
N TRP A 118 -8.57 0.58 -4.23
CA TRP A 118 -7.33 0.85 -4.96
C TRP A 118 -6.85 2.26 -4.71
N PHE A 119 -5.55 2.39 -4.52
CA PHE A 119 -4.86 3.66 -4.32
C PHE A 119 -3.67 3.77 -5.27
N LEU A 120 -3.34 4.99 -5.64
CA LEU A 120 -2.35 5.25 -6.67
C LEU A 120 -0.94 4.94 -6.14
N MET A 121 -0.13 4.25 -6.92
CA MET A 121 1.30 4.02 -6.64
C MET A 121 2.20 4.96 -7.43
N GLY A 122 1.81 5.28 -8.66
CA GLY A 122 2.54 6.22 -9.48
C GLY A 122 1.90 6.41 -10.85
N ILE A 123 2.22 7.55 -11.46
CA ILE A 123 1.97 7.88 -12.85
C ILE A 123 3.34 8.25 -13.42
N PHE A 124 3.74 7.51 -14.45
CA PHE A 124 5.05 7.61 -15.07
C PHE A 124 4.85 7.82 -16.55
N ASP A 125 5.67 8.66 -17.16
CA ASP A 125 5.75 8.72 -18.61
C ASP A 125 6.71 7.63 -19.10
N THR A 126 6.30 6.86 -20.10
CA THR A 126 7.12 5.81 -20.72
C THR A 126 7.22 6.07 -22.22
N GLU A 127 8.14 5.39 -22.91
CA GLU A 127 8.27 5.55 -24.38
C GLU A 127 6.99 5.14 -25.13
N ASP A 128 6.18 4.26 -24.52
CA ASP A 128 4.86 3.84 -25.01
C ASP A 128 3.71 4.73 -24.50
N GLY A 129 4.03 5.90 -23.93
CA GLY A 129 3.09 6.85 -23.35
C GLY A 129 2.90 6.69 -21.84
N PRO A 130 1.98 7.46 -21.23
CA PRO A 130 1.74 7.43 -19.80
C PRO A 130 1.32 6.06 -19.28
N TYR A 131 1.97 5.61 -18.21
CA TYR A 131 1.65 4.40 -17.47
C TYR A 131 1.15 4.76 -16.07
N VAL A 132 0.01 4.18 -15.69
CA VAL A 132 -0.52 4.28 -14.34
C VAL A 132 -0.33 2.98 -13.60
N GLN A 133 0.07 3.07 -12.33
CA GLN A 133 0.10 1.94 -11.43
C GLN A 133 -0.74 2.21 -10.18
N TRP A 134 -1.64 1.27 -9.90
CA TRP A 134 -2.49 1.21 -8.72
C TRP A 134 -2.09 0.02 -7.85
N ALA A 135 -2.26 0.17 -6.55
CA ALA A 135 -2.21 -0.93 -5.59
C ALA A 135 -3.51 -1.01 -4.80
N ARG A 136 -3.89 -2.23 -4.42
CA ARG A 136 -4.85 -2.46 -3.33
C ARG A 136 -4.23 -3.35 -2.29
N ARG A 137 -4.76 -3.30 -1.06
CA ARG A 137 -4.40 -4.31 -0.07
C ARG A 137 -5.07 -5.63 -0.41
N ARG A 138 -4.32 -6.72 -0.34
CA ARG A 138 -4.93 -8.03 -0.24
C ARG A 138 -5.53 -8.16 1.15
N VAL A 139 -6.85 -8.30 1.20
CA VAL A 139 -7.52 -8.77 2.41
C VAL A 139 -7.08 -10.22 2.57
N GLN A 140 -6.10 -10.48 3.45
CA GLN A 140 -5.84 -11.86 3.88
C GLN A 140 -7.10 -12.30 4.64
N GLN A 141 -7.89 -13.18 4.00
CA GLN A 141 -8.96 -13.92 4.66
C GLN A 141 -8.37 -14.97 5.59
#